data_AF-A0A969TMI4-F1
#
_entry.id   AF-A0A969TMI4-F1
#
_cell.length_a   1.000
_cell.length_b   1.000
_cell.length_c   1.000
_cell.angle_alpha   90.00
_cell.angle_beta   90.00
_cell.angle_gamma   90.00
#
_symmetry.space_group_name_H-M   'P 1'
#
loop_
_entity.id
_entity.type
_entity.pdbx_description
1 polymer ?
#
loop_
_entity_poly.entity_id
_entity_poly.type
_entity_poly.pdbx_seq_one_letter_code
_entity_poly.pdbx_strand_id
1 'polypeptide(L)'
;MFVWKQLRIPVLALTFCSAIFVLGKSLLVSPTEQVIHTTFVFPAEVPLPGWKIKGSQTLQAKQTKEGTFEEKRYEYTRNGLTVAIAMRYVDHPHTNEKLFREYDPTLLPAKESASIVREQKETGFYSLSVREDFAHLRACINPRGQGAIAYTQFIENRYTYDLQVNRLLPILLGSEPLRDHRCLWTHLSIPLKETPREQAYQILEQVWVSWYQWWHPRFPSL
;
A
#
# COMPACT_ATOMS: atom_id res chain seq x y z
N MET A 1 49.43 10.19 13.33
CA MET A 1 48.98 10.39 14.74
C MET A 1 48.51 11.82 15.07
N PHE A 2 49.01 12.87 14.42
CA PHE A 2 48.67 14.28 14.76
C PHE A 2 47.22 14.68 14.40
N VAL A 3 46.74 14.19 13.26
CA VAL A 3 45.40 14.48 12.71
C VAL A 3 44.27 13.99 13.64
N TRP A 4 44.44 12.85 14.31
CA TRP A 4 43.44 12.29 15.23
C TRP A 4 43.23 13.14 16.49
N LYS A 5 44.31 13.72 17.04
CA LYS A 5 44.21 14.59 18.23
C LYS A 5 43.52 15.92 17.90
N GLN A 6 43.76 16.46 16.71
CA GLN A 6 43.16 17.71 16.25
C GLN A 6 41.68 17.55 15.86
N LEU A 7 41.28 16.38 15.35
CA LEU A 7 39.87 16.08 15.03
C LEU A 7 39.06 15.61 16.25
N ARG A 8 39.70 15.09 17.30
CA ARG A 8 39.00 14.56 18.48
C ARG A 8 38.13 15.62 19.17
N ILE A 9 38.68 16.80 19.43
CA ILE A 9 37.97 17.88 20.14
C ILE A 9 36.78 18.42 19.33
N PRO A 10 36.92 18.80 18.04
CA PRO A 10 35.78 19.28 17.26
C PRO A 10 34.70 18.22 17.05
N VAL A 11 35.07 16.94 16.88
CA VAL A 11 34.09 15.85 16.79
C VAL A 11 33.33 15.68 18.09
N LEU A 12 34.01 15.71 19.25
CA LEU A 12 33.35 15.63 20.56
C LEU A 12 32.45 16.84 20.84
N ALA A 13 32.89 18.05 20.46
CA ALA A 13 32.07 19.25 20.61
C ALA A 13 30.83 19.18 19.71
N LEU A 14 30.97 18.71 18.46
CA LEU A 14 29.87 18.52 17.53
C LEU A 14 28.84 17.50 18.07
N THR A 15 29.31 16.35 18.58
CA THR A 15 28.40 15.32 19.14
C THR A 15 27.74 15.77 20.43
N PHE A 16 28.43 16.53 21.28
CA PHE A 16 27.85 17.07 22.50
C PHE A 16 26.78 18.13 22.20
N CYS A 17 27.07 19.07 21.29
CA CYS A 17 26.11 20.08 20.87
C CYS A 17 24.89 19.45 20.18
N SER A 18 25.07 18.43 19.34
CA SER A 18 23.95 17.75 18.69
C SER A 18 23.07 17.01 19.70
N ALA A 19 23.67 16.35 20.70
CA ALA A 19 22.93 15.70 21.78
C ALA A 19 22.10 16.70 22.60
N ILE A 20 22.70 17.85 22.98
CA ILE A 20 21.99 18.93 23.69
C ILE A 20 20.85 19.47 22.83
N PHE A 21 21.07 19.69 21.53
CA PHE A 21 20.04 20.20 20.62
C PHE A 21 18.85 19.24 20.51
N VAL A 22 19.11 17.94 20.36
CA VAL A 22 18.06 16.90 20.29
C VAL A 22 17.30 16.81 21.61
N LEU A 23 17.99 16.83 22.75
CA LEU A 23 17.35 16.82 24.08
C LEU A 23 16.52 18.08 24.32
N GLY A 24 17.06 19.25 23.96
CA GLY A 24 16.34 20.52 24.03
C GLY A 24 15.06 20.50 23.20
N LYS A 25 15.14 20.01 21.95
CA LYS A 25 13.95 19.82 21.11
C LYS A 25 12.95 18.85 21.74
N SER A 26 13.43 17.73 22.31
CA SER A 26 12.55 16.75 22.97
C SER A 26 11.84 17.28 24.20
N LEU A 27 12.41 18.26 24.90
CA LEU A 27 11.78 18.92 26.05
C LEU A 27 10.79 20.02 25.64
N LEU A 28 11.01 20.64 24.47
CA LEU A 28 10.13 21.68 23.91
C LEU A 28 8.93 21.10 23.15
N VAL A 29 9.06 19.90 22.57
CA VAL A 29 7.98 19.19 21.91
C VAL A 29 7.11 18.54 22.99
N SER A 30 5.87 19.01 23.12
CA SER A 30 4.92 18.46 24.09
C SER A 30 4.63 16.98 23.80
N PRO A 31 4.52 16.09 24.81
CA PRO A 31 4.34 14.64 24.60
C PRO A 31 2.95 14.24 24.07
N THR A 32 2.18 15.19 23.54
CA THR A 32 0.74 15.05 23.31
C THR A 32 0.31 15.74 22.02
N GLU A 33 1.06 15.52 20.94
CA GLU A 33 0.33 15.25 19.71
C GLU A 33 -0.13 13.80 19.84
N GLN A 34 -1.36 13.63 20.33
CA GLN A 34 -2.12 12.42 20.04
C GLN A 34 -1.90 12.17 18.56
N VAL A 35 -1.42 10.99 18.19
CA VAL A 35 -1.33 10.58 16.79
C VAL A 35 -2.74 10.72 16.25
N ILE A 36 -3.03 11.85 15.62
CA ILE A 36 -4.25 12.05 14.87
C ILE A 36 -4.08 11.05 13.75
N HIS A 37 -4.71 9.88 13.88
CA HIS A 37 -4.95 9.02 12.74
C HIS A 37 -5.77 9.88 11.80
N THR A 38 -5.11 10.57 10.89
CA THR A 38 -5.74 11.31 9.83
C THR A 38 -6.43 10.26 8.99
N THR A 39 -7.74 10.15 9.20
CA THR A 39 -8.58 9.22 8.46
C THR A 39 -8.41 9.52 6.98
N PHE A 40 -7.79 8.59 6.26
CA PHE A 40 -7.55 8.77 4.83
C PHE A 40 -8.89 8.83 4.09
N VAL A 41 -9.17 9.96 3.44
CA VAL A 41 -10.42 10.15 2.70
C VAL A 41 -10.24 9.67 1.26
N PHE A 42 -10.93 8.59 0.92
CA PHE A 42 -11.00 8.12 -0.46
C PHE A 42 -11.75 9.11 -1.35
N PRO A 43 -11.32 9.30 -2.61
CA PRO A 43 -12.05 10.12 -3.56
C PRO A 43 -13.43 9.53 -3.84
N ALA A 44 -14.38 10.38 -4.25
CA ALA A 44 -15.70 9.92 -4.67
C ALA A 44 -15.63 9.09 -5.97
N GLU A 45 -14.67 9.41 -6.83
CA GLU A 45 -14.44 8.76 -8.12
C GLU A 45 -12.94 8.68 -8.43
N VAL A 46 -12.53 7.56 -9.02
CA VAL A 46 -11.23 7.38 -9.66
C VAL A 46 -11.47 7.19 -11.16
N PRO A 47 -10.85 7.97 -12.06
CA PRO A 47 -11.08 7.84 -13.49
C PRO A 47 -10.54 6.50 -14.00
N LEU A 48 -11.39 5.77 -14.72
CA LEU A 48 -11.02 4.53 -15.41
C LEU A 48 -11.30 4.65 -16.91
N PRO A 49 -10.27 4.66 -17.77
CA PRO A 49 -10.45 4.86 -19.21
C PRO A 49 -11.45 3.89 -19.85
N GLY A 50 -12.48 4.45 -20.50
CA GLY A 50 -13.54 3.69 -21.16
C GLY A 50 -14.59 3.06 -20.23
N TRP A 51 -14.47 3.26 -18.91
CA TRP A 51 -15.45 2.81 -17.93
C TRP A 51 -16.27 3.98 -17.39
N LYS A 52 -17.56 3.77 -17.15
CA LYS A 52 -18.44 4.75 -16.50
C LYS A 52 -18.66 4.35 -15.06
N ILE A 53 -18.47 5.28 -14.13
CA ILE A 53 -18.80 5.02 -12.73
C ILE A 53 -20.32 4.86 -12.59
N LYS A 54 -20.73 3.80 -11.91
CA LYS A 54 -22.13 3.54 -11.53
C LYS A 54 -22.41 4.08 -10.12
N GLY A 55 -21.41 4.00 -9.25
CA GLY A 55 -21.46 4.57 -7.91
C GLY A 55 -20.22 4.23 -7.09
N SER A 56 -20.10 4.89 -5.94
CA SER A 56 -19.11 4.54 -4.93
C SER A 56 -19.71 4.63 -3.53
N GLN A 57 -19.26 3.74 -2.64
CA GLN A 57 -19.73 3.69 -1.26
C GLN A 57 -18.54 3.54 -0.33
N THR A 58 -18.47 4.39 0.69
CA THR A 58 -17.57 4.18 1.82
C THR A 58 -18.25 3.26 2.79
N LEU A 59 -17.64 2.10 3.06
CA LEU A 59 -18.07 1.21 4.11
C LEU A 59 -17.36 1.63 5.38
N GLN A 60 -18.14 2.01 6.40
CA GLN A 60 -17.59 2.31 7.71
C GLN A 60 -16.77 1.11 8.19
N ALA A 61 -15.66 1.43 8.84
CA ALA A 61 -14.72 0.44 9.31
C ALA A 61 -15.43 -0.56 10.23
N LYS A 62 -15.66 -1.77 9.73
CA LYS A 62 -16.12 -2.88 10.56
C LYS A 62 -14.90 -3.42 11.29
N GLN A 63 -15.04 -3.69 12.59
CA GLN A 63 -14.10 -4.58 13.27
C GLN A 63 -14.16 -5.94 12.58
N THR A 64 -13.10 -6.28 11.86
CA THR A 64 -12.87 -7.63 11.40
C THR A 64 -11.85 -8.31 12.32
N LYS A 65 -11.59 -9.61 12.15
CA LYS A 65 -10.56 -10.30 12.95
C LYS A 65 -9.16 -9.72 12.68
N GLU A 66 -9.01 -9.02 11.57
CA GLU A 66 -7.77 -8.51 11.02
C GLU A 66 -7.48 -7.08 11.49
N GLY A 67 -8.52 -6.30 11.80
CA GLY A 67 -8.46 -4.96 12.41
C GLY A 67 -9.64 -4.08 11.99
N THR A 68 -9.50 -2.77 12.13
CA THR A 68 -10.53 -1.78 11.75
C THR A 68 -9.98 -0.94 10.60
N PHE A 69 -10.50 -1.12 9.39
CA PHE A 69 -10.06 -0.39 8.19
C PHE A 69 -11.24 0.23 7.47
N GLU A 70 -11.04 1.42 6.95
CA GLU A 70 -11.98 1.99 6.00
C GLU A 70 -11.83 1.33 4.64
N GLU A 71 -12.96 0.89 4.09
CA GLU A 71 -13.02 0.32 2.74
C GLU A 71 -13.86 1.22 1.85
N LYS A 72 -13.32 1.57 0.69
CA LYS A 72 -14.08 2.22 -0.36
C LYS A 72 -14.38 1.24 -1.47
N ARG A 73 -15.65 1.12 -1.83
CA ARG A 73 -16.11 0.35 -2.99
C ARG A 73 -16.49 1.27 -4.12
N TYR A 74 -16.08 0.90 -5.33
CA TYR A 74 -16.44 1.55 -6.57
C TYR A 74 -17.04 0.52 -7.52
N GLU A 75 -18.10 0.89 -8.22
CA GLU A 75 -18.69 0.09 -9.29
C GLU A 75 -18.54 0.84 -10.62
N TYR A 76 -18.02 0.15 -11.62
CA TYR A 76 -17.82 0.67 -12.96
C TYR A 76 -18.50 -0.22 -13.99
N THR A 77 -19.02 0.39 -15.06
CA THR A 77 -19.63 -0.35 -16.17
C THR A 77 -19.06 0.04 -17.52
N ARG A 78 -18.94 -0.96 -18.42
CA ARG A 78 -18.53 -0.80 -19.82
C ARG A 78 -19.22 -1.87 -20.65
N ASN A 79 -20.06 -1.46 -21.61
CA ASN A 79 -20.78 -2.38 -22.51
C ASN A 79 -21.56 -3.49 -21.78
N GLY A 80 -22.24 -3.15 -20.68
CA GLY A 80 -23.02 -4.12 -19.88
C GLY A 80 -22.18 -4.95 -18.88
N LEU A 81 -20.85 -5.00 -19.04
CA LEU A 81 -19.95 -5.58 -18.03
C LEU A 81 -19.83 -4.64 -16.84
N THR A 82 -19.76 -5.21 -15.63
CA THR A 82 -19.59 -4.46 -14.38
C THR A 82 -18.34 -4.95 -13.66
N VAL A 83 -17.45 -4.03 -13.30
CA VAL A 83 -16.29 -4.29 -12.44
C VAL A 83 -16.50 -3.61 -11.11
N ALA A 84 -16.34 -4.37 -10.03
CA ALA A 84 -16.34 -3.85 -8.68
C ALA A 84 -14.90 -3.78 -8.16
N ILE A 85 -14.54 -2.65 -7.56
CA ILE A 85 -13.22 -2.40 -6.98
C ILE A 85 -13.40 -2.04 -5.52
N ALA A 86 -12.84 -2.84 -4.62
CA ALA A 86 -12.73 -2.53 -3.20
C ALA A 86 -11.30 -2.10 -2.90
N MET A 87 -11.17 -1.04 -2.12
CA MET A 87 -9.87 -0.47 -1.76
C MET A 87 -9.81 -0.19 -0.27
N ARG A 88 -8.68 -0.57 0.36
CA ARG A 88 -8.41 -0.33 1.78
C ARG A 88 -7.07 0.36 1.93
N TYR A 89 -7.03 1.39 2.78
CA TYR A 89 -5.79 2.03 3.19
C TYR A 89 -5.37 1.43 4.52
N VAL A 90 -4.17 0.88 4.54
CA VAL A 90 -3.61 0.18 5.69
C VAL A 90 -2.27 0.82 5.98
N ASP A 91 -2.12 1.39 7.16
CA ASP A 91 -0.91 2.11 7.57
C ASP A 91 -0.11 1.41 8.67
N HIS A 92 -0.66 0.34 9.25
CA HIS A 92 -0.05 -0.35 10.37
C HIS A 92 0.63 -1.67 9.95
N PRO A 93 1.90 -1.94 10.37
CA PRO A 93 2.65 -3.12 9.93
C PRO A 93 1.96 -4.44 10.26
N HIS A 94 1.45 -4.59 11.48
CA HIS A 94 0.83 -5.83 11.95
C HIS A 94 -0.46 -6.16 11.16
N THR A 95 -1.28 -5.14 10.93
CA THR A 95 -2.45 -5.26 10.05
C THR A 95 -2.05 -5.70 8.66
N ASN A 96 -1.05 -5.04 8.09
CA ASN A 96 -0.67 -5.28 6.71
C ASN A 96 -0.16 -6.70 6.51
N GLU A 97 0.66 -7.20 7.46
CA GLU A 97 1.12 -8.59 7.48
C GLU A 97 -0.05 -9.59 7.53
N LYS A 98 -1.11 -9.32 8.31
CA LYS A 98 -2.31 -10.18 8.33
C LYS A 98 -2.99 -10.27 6.97
N LEU A 99 -3.15 -9.13 6.29
CA LEU A 99 -3.77 -9.11 4.96
C LEU A 99 -2.92 -9.83 3.91
N PHE A 100 -1.59 -9.71 3.98
CA PHE A 100 -0.70 -10.51 3.12
C PHE A 100 -0.88 -12.02 3.36
N ARG A 101 -1.07 -12.45 4.61
CA ARG A 101 -1.34 -13.87 4.93
C ARG A 101 -2.74 -14.31 4.49
N GLU A 102 -3.75 -13.46 4.64
CA GLU A 102 -5.13 -13.73 4.20
C GLU A 102 -5.21 -13.88 2.67
N TYR A 103 -4.47 -13.05 1.93
CA TYR A 103 -4.43 -13.06 0.47
C TYR A 103 -3.28 -13.84 -0.12
N ASP A 104 -2.55 -14.60 0.71
CA ASP A 104 -1.45 -15.41 0.25
C ASP A 104 -1.97 -16.49 -0.71
N PRO A 105 -1.59 -16.45 -2.00
CA PRO A 105 -2.09 -17.36 -3.02
C PRO A 105 -1.74 -18.83 -2.74
N THR A 106 -0.73 -19.08 -1.90
CA THR A 106 -0.31 -20.44 -1.50
C THR A 106 -1.14 -21.00 -0.35
N LEU A 107 -1.87 -20.15 0.39
CA LEU A 107 -2.66 -20.52 1.57
C LEU A 107 -4.18 -20.49 1.32
N LEU A 108 -4.61 -20.17 0.10
CA LEU A 108 -6.04 -20.06 -0.22
C LEU A 108 -6.73 -21.43 -0.11
N PRO A 109 -7.95 -21.48 0.45
CA PRO A 109 -8.68 -22.73 0.63
C PRO A 109 -9.02 -23.37 -0.72
N ALA A 110 -9.09 -24.71 -0.76
CA ALA A 110 -9.36 -25.51 -1.97
C ALA A 110 -10.65 -25.16 -2.75
N LYS A 111 -11.54 -24.33 -2.17
CA LYS A 111 -12.75 -23.81 -2.83
C LYS A 111 -12.48 -22.65 -3.79
N GLU A 112 -11.32 -22.01 -3.70
CA GLU A 112 -10.84 -21.07 -4.71
C GLU A 112 -10.05 -21.85 -5.75
N SER A 113 -10.35 -21.64 -7.05
CA SER A 113 -9.54 -22.24 -8.10
C SER A 113 -8.09 -21.74 -7.93
N ALA A 114 -7.10 -22.61 -8.15
CA ALA A 114 -5.68 -22.31 -7.96
C ALA A 114 -5.35 -20.86 -8.34
N SER A 115 -4.98 -20.06 -7.34
CA SER A 115 -4.63 -18.66 -7.54
C SER A 115 -3.33 -18.56 -8.32
N ILE A 116 -3.32 -17.74 -9.35
CA ILE A 116 -2.18 -17.52 -10.23
C ILE A 116 -1.55 -16.20 -9.84
N VAL A 117 -0.28 -16.21 -9.46
CA VAL A 117 0.51 -15.00 -9.30
C VAL A 117 1.03 -14.59 -10.66
N ARG A 118 0.83 -13.32 -11.03
CA ARG A 118 1.42 -12.72 -12.22
C ARG A 118 2.25 -11.50 -11.83
N GLU A 119 3.23 -11.21 -12.66
CA GLU A 119 4.09 -10.05 -12.55
C GLU A 119 3.94 -9.22 -13.82
N GLN A 120 3.86 -7.90 -13.65
CA GLN A 120 3.92 -6.94 -14.75
C GLN A 120 4.95 -5.88 -14.45
N LYS A 121 5.81 -5.58 -15.42
CA LYS A 121 6.96 -4.68 -15.28
C LYS A 121 6.65 -3.32 -14.66
N GLU A 122 5.48 -2.74 -14.93
CA GLU A 122 5.12 -1.40 -14.44
C GLU A 122 4.38 -1.40 -13.11
N THR A 123 3.62 -2.47 -12.81
CA THR A 123 2.67 -2.49 -11.68
C THR A 123 3.04 -3.51 -10.61
N GLY A 124 4.03 -4.37 -10.86
CA GLY A 124 4.49 -5.39 -9.92
C GLY A 124 3.67 -6.66 -9.93
N PHE A 125 3.57 -7.26 -8.74
CA PHE A 125 2.93 -8.55 -8.54
C PHE A 125 1.48 -8.41 -8.08
N TYR A 126 0.63 -9.29 -8.61
CA TYR A 126 -0.78 -9.42 -8.24
C TYR A 126 -1.20 -10.89 -8.35
N SER A 127 -2.28 -11.26 -7.66
CA SER A 127 -2.90 -12.57 -7.81
C SER A 127 -4.19 -12.49 -8.62
N LEU A 128 -4.47 -13.57 -9.37
CA LEU A 128 -5.71 -13.83 -10.08
C LEU A 128 -6.33 -15.12 -9.59
N SER A 129 -7.63 -15.12 -9.32
CA SER A 129 -8.33 -16.31 -8.85
C SER A 129 -9.80 -16.29 -9.28
N VAL A 130 -10.43 -17.47 -9.36
CA VAL A 130 -11.89 -17.59 -9.42
C VAL A 130 -12.39 -18.10 -8.08
N ARG A 131 -13.44 -17.44 -7.58
CA ARG A 131 -14.20 -17.89 -6.43
C ARG A 131 -15.68 -17.73 -6.75
N GLU A 132 -16.43 -18.81 -6.55
CA GLU A 132 -17.85 -18.86 -6.92
C GLU A 132 -17.99 -18.52 -8.42
N ASP A 133 -18.72 -17.45 -8.75
CA ASP A 133 -18.94 -16.98 -10.13
C ASP A 133 -18.21 -15.66 -10.44
N PHE A 134 -17.13 -15.36 -9.72
CA PHE A 134 -16.36 -14.14 -9.91
C PHE A 134 -14.89 -14.43 -10.16
N ALA A 135 -14.31 -13.74 -11.14
CA ALA A 135 -12.87 -13.58 -11.24
C ALA A 135 -12.43 -12.41 -10.36
N HIS A 136 -11.27 -12.58 -9.72
CA HIS A 136 -10.71 -11.63 -8.77
C HIS A 136 -9.27 -11.29 -9.13
N LEU A 137 -8.89 -10.03 -8.91
CA LEU A 137 -7.50 -9.58 -8.88
C LEU A 137 -7.23 -8.95 -7.52
N ARG A 138 -6.13 -9.32 -6.85
CA ARG A 138 -5.71 -8.72 -5.58
C ARG A 138 -4.25 -8.30 -5.61
N ALA A 139 -3.99 -7.11 -5.07
CA ALA A 139 -2.64 -6.60 -4.88
C ALA A 139 -2.60 -5.45 -3.88
N CYS A 140 -1.42 -5.24 -3.30
CA CYS A 140 -1.05 -4.07 -2.53
C CYS A 140 -0.34 -3.07 -3.42
N ILE A 141 -0.83 -1.83 -3.51
CA ILE A 141 -0.05 -0.71 -4.05
C ILE A 141 0.81 -0.16 -2.92
N ASN A 142 2.10 -0.02 -3.19
CA ASN A 142 3.09 0.48 -2.25
C ASN A 142 3.30 2.01 -2.39
N PRO A 143 3.70 2.71 -1.32
CA PRO A 143 4.10 4.12 -1.40
C PRO A 143 5.33 4.32 -2.30
N ARG A 144 6.22 3.33 -2.31
CA ARG A 144 7.43 3.29 -3.13
C ARG A 144 7.67 1.87 -3.64
N GLY A 145 8.17 1.76 -4.86
CA GLY A 145 8.35 0.47 -5.53
C GLY A 145 7.08 -0.02 -6.22
N GLN A 146 7.11 -1.28 -6.64
CA GLN A 146 6.05 -1.92 -7.41
C GLN A 146 4.94 -2.50 -6.51
N GLY A 147 3.82 -2.91 -7.09
CA GLY A 147 2.78 -3.65 -6.37
C GLY A 147 3.26 -5.01 -5.86
N ALA A 148 2.64 -5.50 -4.79
CA ALA A 148 3.00 -6.76 -4.15
C ALA A 148 1.75 -7.56 -3.76
N ILE A 149 1.84 -8.89 -3.78
CA ILE A 149 0.79 -9.78 -3.25
C ILE A 149 1.33 -10.74 -2.21
N ALA A 150 2.63 -11.04 -2.21
CA ALA A 150 3.31 -11.77 -1.16
C ALA A 150 4.02 -10.83 -0.18
N TYR A 151 4.09 -11.22 1.09
CA TYR A 151 4.76 -10.42 2.13
C TYR A 151 6.26 -10.24 1.84
N THR A 152 6.90 -11.25 1.24
CA THR A 152 8.32 -11.17 0.84
C THR A 152 8.57 -10.07 -0.17
N GLN A 153 7.75 -9.98 -1.23
CA GLN A 153 7.79 -8.91 -2.24
C GLN A 153 7.60 -7.53 -1.60
N PHE A 154 6.66 -7.42 -0.65
CA PHE A 154 6.42 -6.19 0.09
C PHE A 154 7.64 -5.76 0.91
N ILE A 155 8.29 -6.69 1.61
CA ILE A 155 9.48 -6.41 2.43
C ILE A 155 10.70 -6.07 1.56
N GLU A 156 10.88 -6.75 0.42
CA GLU A 156 11.93 -6.43 -0.55
C GLU A 156 11.82 -4.99 -1.05
N ASN A 157 10.61 -4.52 -1.36
CA ASN A 157 10.39 -3.12 -1.74
C ASN A 157 10.84 -2.14 -0.64
N ARG A 158 10.64 -2.46 0.65
CA ARG A 158 11.10 -1.59 1.74
C ARG A 158 12.63 -1.53 1.79
N TYR A 159 13.31 -2.67 1.67
CA TYR A 159 14.77 -2.68 1.67
C TYR A 159 15.38 -1.93 0.49
N THR A 160 14.73 -2.00 -0.68
CA THR A 160 15.23 -1.34 -1.90
C THR A 160 14.92 0.17 -1.93
N TYR A 161 13.71 0.58 -1.55
CA TYR A 161 13.24 1.96 -1.80
C TYR A 161 13.18 2.84 -0.57
N ASP A 162 13.08 2.28 0.65
CA ASP A 162 12.97 3.11 1.85
C ASP A 162 14.34 3.52 2.42
N LEU A 163 15.41 2.78 2.10
CA LEU A 163 16.76 3.06 2.58
C LEU A 163 17.57 3.98 1.64
N GLN A 164 16.88 4.70 0.74
CA GLN A 164 17.53 5.61 -0.20
C GLN A 164 18.10 6.86 0.49
N VAL A 165 19.25 7.33 0.01
CA VAL A 165 20.01 8.44 0.62
C VAL A 165 19.20 9.73 0.72
N ASN A 166 18.34 10.00 -0.28
CA ASN A 166 17.45 11.15 -0.31
C ASN A 166 16.41 11.16 0.84
N ARG A 167 16.22 10.04 1.54
CA ARG A 167 15.31 9.94 2.70
C ARG A 167 16.00 10.12 4.05
N LEU A 168 17.33 10.11 4.10
CA LEU A 168 18.05 10.18 5.38
C LEU A 168 17.71 11.44 6.17
N LEU A 169 17.63 12.60 5.51
CA LEU A 169 17.33 13.86 6.19
C LEU A 169 15.90 13.87 6.78
N PRO A 170 14.83 13.58 6.01
CA PRO A 170 13.47 13.43 6.57
C PRO A 170 13.39 12.42 7.73
N ILE A 171 14.06 11.27 7.60
CA ILE A 171 14.10 10.24 8.65
C ILE A 171 14.77 10.77 9.92
N LEU A 172 15.94 11.42 9.80
CA LEU A 172 16.67 11.97 10.95
C LEU A 172 15.92 13.13 11.62
N LEU A 173 15.13 13.88 10.85
CA LEU A 173 14.27 14.95 11.37
C LEU A 173 12.97 14.42 12.02
N GLY A 174 12.66 13.13 11.83
CA GLY A 174 11.46 12.48 12.35
C GLY A 174 10.19 12.78 11.54
N SER A 175 10.31 13.35 10.34
CA SER A 175 9.15 13.66 9.48
C SER A 175 8.72 12.47 8.61
N GLU A 176 9.56 11.43 8.49
CA GLU A 176 9.21 10.19 7.80
C GLU A 176 9.70 8.97 8.59
N PRO A 177 8.97 7.83 8.55
CA PRO A 177 9.44 6.59 9.14
C PRO A 177 10.59 5.99 8.33
N LEU A 178 11.47 5.27 9.01
CA LEU A 178 12.55 4.51 8.36
C LEU A 178 12.01 3.51 7.33
N ARG A 179 10.90 2.82 7.66
CA ARG A 179 10.21 1.88 6.77
C ARG A 179 8.75 2.27 6.66
N ASP A 180 8.27 2.41 5.43
CA ASP A 180 6.89 2.80 5.16
C ASP A 180 6.02 1.54 5.01
N HIS A 181 5.29 1.19 6.07
CA HIS A 181 4.47 -0.01 6.08
C HIS A 181 3.09 0.18 5.44
N ARG A 182 2.84 1.33 4.84
CA ARG A 182 1.54 1.65 4.26
C ARG A 182 1.29 0.83 3.00
N CYS A 183 0.03 0.52 2.78
CA CYS A 183 -0.45 -0.22 1.64
C CYS A 183 -1.84 0.25 1.24
N LEU A 184 -2.04 0.38 -0.06
CA LEU A 184 -3.32 0.56 -0.71
C LEU A 184 -3.76 -0.80 -1.26
N TRP A 185 -4.39 -1.60 -0.41
CA TRP A 185 -4.91 -2.91 -0.78
C TRP A 185 -6.07 -2.74 -1.74
N THR A 186 -5.95 -3.36 -2.91
CA THR A 186 -6.95 -3.29 -3.98
C THR A 186 -7.44 -4.69 -4.31
N HIS A 187 -8.75 -4.84 -4.35
CA HIS A 187 -9.44 -6.05 -4.78
C HIS A 187 -10.41 -5.71 -5.90
N LEU A 188 -10.15 -6.23 -7.10
CA LEU A 188 -11.00 -6.08 -8.27
C LEU A 188 -11.78 -7.37 -8.46
N SER A 189 -13.02 -7.25 -8.94
CA SER A 189 -13.85 -8.41 -9.25
C SER A 189 -14.79 -8.16 -10.42
N ILE A 190 -15.04 -9.22 -11.17
CA ILE A 190 -15.95 -9.23 -12.32
C ILE A 190 -16.73 -10.55 -12.35
N PRO A 191 -18.05 -10.53 -12.62
CA PRO A 191 -18.84 -11.76 -12.73
C PRO A 191 -18.48 -12.55 -14.00
N LEU A 192 -18.47 -13.87 -13.91
CA LEU A 192 -18.09 -14.79 -14.99
C LEU A 192 -19.25 -15.25 -15.89
N LYS A 193 -20.50 -14.92 -15.57
CA LYS A 193 -21.71 -15.45 -16.23
C LYS A 193 -21.60 -15.61 -17.76
N GLU A 194 -21.20 -14.55 -18.46
CA GLU A 194 -21.07 -14.52 -19.92
C GLU A 194 -19.63 -14.26 -20.37
N THR A 195 -18.68 -14.21 -19.43
CA THR A 195 -17.29 -13.84 -19.70
C THR A 195 -16.38 -15.03 -19.39
N PRO A 196 -15.74 -15.64 -20.40
CA PRO A 196 -14.74 -16.67 -20.18
C PRO A 196 -13.65 -16.19 -19.21
N ARG A 197 -13.17 -17.10 -18.35
CA ARG A 197 -12.18 -16.79 -17.30
C ARG A 197 -10.97 -16.00 -17.81
N GLU A 198 -10.38 -16.43 -18.93
CA GLU A 198 -9.19 -15.76 -19.48
C GLU A 198 -9.51 -14.33 -19.96
N GLN A 199 -10.70 -14.11 -20.52
CA GLN A 199 -11.15 -12.78 -20.91
C GLN A 199 -11.42 -11.91 -19.67
N ALA A 200 -12.00 -12.48 -18.61
CA ALA A 200 -12.19 -11.79 -17.34
C ALA A 200 -10.86 -11.36 -16.71
N TYR A 201 -9.85 -12.24 -16.72
CA TYR A 201 -8.50 -11.91 -16.25
C TYR A 201 -7.87 -10.77 -17.05
N GLN A 202 -7.94 -10.81 -18.39
CA GLN A 202 -7.45 -9.71 -19.22
C GLN A 202 -8.14 -8.38 -18.92
N ILE A 203 -9.46 -8.40 -18.67
CA ILE A 203 -10.20 -7.20 -18.28
C ILE A 203 -9.71 -6.68 -16.92
N LEU A 204 -9.55 -7.55 -15.92
CA LEU A 204 -9.08 -7.17 -14.59
C LEU A 204 -7.66 -6.59 -14.65
N GLU A 205 -6.77 -7.17 -15.45
CA GLU A 205 -5.40 -6.67 -15.64
C GLU A 205 -5.37 -5.29 -16.31
N GLN A 206 -6.21 -5.06 -17.33
CA GLN A 206 -6.33 -3.73 -17.96
C GLN A 206 -6.82 -2.67 -16.97
N VAL A 207 -7.81 -3.02 -16.15
CA VAL A 207 -8.31 -2.13 -15.09
C VAL A 207 -7.22 -1.90 -14.04
N TRP A 208 -6.50 -2.95 -13.64
CA TRP A 208 -5.41 -2.88 -12.68
C TRP A 208 -4.31 -1.90 -13.11
N VAL A 209 -3.87 -1.96 -14.37
CA VAL A 209 -2.85 -1.02 -14.89
C VAL A 209 -3.31 0.42 -14.72
N SER A 210 -4.53 0.72 -15.16
CA SER A 210 -5.10 2.08 -15.08
C SER A 210 -5.26 2.53 -13.64
N TRP A 211 -5.73 1.62 -12.77
CA TRP A 211 -5.93 1.88 -11.35
C TRP A 211 -4.60 2.16 -10.64
N TYR A 212 -3.60 1.32 -10.87
CA TYR A 212 -2.26 1.47 -10.32
C TYR A 212 -1.61 2.78 -10.75
N GLN A 213 -1.64 3.10 -12.05
CA GLN A 213 -1.05 4.33 -12.59
C GLN A 213 -1.72 5.58 -12.05
N TRP A 214 -3.00 5.53 -11.66
CA TRP A 214 -3.67 6.64 -11.01
C TRP A 214 -3.22 6.81 -9.55
N TRP A 215 -3.19 5.70 -8.80
CA TRP A 215 -2.95 5.68 -7.36
C TRP A 215 -1.50 5.80 -6.95
N HIS A 216 -0.57 5.15 -7.64
CA HIS A 216 0.85 5.15 -7.29
C HIS A 216 1.45 6.57 -7.15
N PRO A 217 1.29 7.49 -8.13
CA PRO A 217 1.77 8.87 -7.97
C PRO A 217 0.93 9.71 -7.01
N ARG A 218 -0.26 9.23 -6.61
CA ARG A 218 -1.19 9.89 -5.69
C ARG A 218 -1.28 9.16 -4.36
N PHE A 219 -0.23 8.41 -4.01
CA PHE A 219 -0.21 7.68 -2.77
C PHE A 219 -0.35 8.69 -1.61
N PRO A 220 -1.16 8.40 -0.58
CA PRO A 220 -1.38 9.32 0.53
C PRO A 220 -0.05 9.82 1.11
N SER A 221 0.08 11.13 1.35
CA SER A 221 1.27 11.67 2.03
C SER A 221 1.27 11.30 3.51
N LEU A 222 2.44 11.39 4.15
CA LEU A 222 2.58 11.35 5.61
C LEU A 222 2.28 12.73 6.21
#